data_AF-A0A9E4V1J7-F1
#
_entry.id   AF-A0A9E4V1J7-F1
#
_cell.length_a   1.000
_cell.length_b   1.000
_cell.length_c   1.000
_cell.angle_alpha   90.00
_cell.angle_beta   90.00
_cell.angle_gamma   90.00
#
_symmetry.space_group_name_H-M   'P 1'
#
loop_
_entity.id
_entity.type
_entity.pdbx_description
1 polymer ?
#
loop_
_entity_poly.entity_id
_entity_poly.type
_entity_poly.pdbx_seq_one_letter_code
_entity_poly.pdbx_strand_id
1 'polypeptide(L)'
;MSPTAPRRCSHLRSGGLQETRYEKREILVMLFKKSAKAESQKGITGLETAIILIAFVVVASVFAFTVLSTGIFASERSKETVYAGLEEAKSSIEPRGSVIAYKGRVDTSTATDTIYKLSFVVSNAIAGEPVDLTPPYTTNDAGSDPDIVSGAEYRTVISYIDKNQFFSDVPWTVSWVGNNNSDNLLEVGEKAEITVWLLRRD
;
A
#
# COMPACT_ATOMS: atom_id res chain seq x y z
N MET A 1 26.34 49.92 46.60
CA MET A 1 25.85 50.68 47.77
C MET A 1 25.42 49.69 48.83
N SER A 2 26.14 49.67 49.95
CA SER A 2 25.84 48.93 51.18
C SER A 2 24.67 49.59 51.94
N PRO A 3 24.21 49.02 53.09
CA PRO A 3 24.91 49.15 54.40
C PRO A 3 24.97 47.78 55.15
N THR A 4 26.04 47.27 55.79
CA THR A 4 26.86 47.72 56.94
C THR A 4 26.03 48.36 58.08
N ALA A 5 25.75 47.74 59.25
CA ALA A 5 26.61 47.36 60.39
C ALA A 5 25.69 47.37 61.68
N PRO A 6 26.15 47.39 62.97
CA PRO A 6 27.00 46.45 63.75
C PRO A 6 26.51 46.17 65.22
N ARG A 7 27.32 45.40 65.98
CA ARG A 7 27.54 45.35 67.46
C ARG A 7 26.61 44.49 68.33
N ARG A 8 27.20 43.58 69.13
CA ARG A 8 27.63 43.88 70.53
C ARG A 8 28.51 42.78 71.13
N CYS A 9 29.60 43.20 71.75
CA CYS A 9 30.42 42.44 72.69
C CYS A 9 29.91 42.74 74.11
N SER A 10 29.79 41.72 74.97
CA SER A 10 30.15 41.78 76.40
C SER A 10 29.62 40.54 77.13
N HIS A 11 30.49 39.70 77.69
CA HIS A 11 30.60 39.54 79.14
C HIS A 11 31.75 38.59 79.48
N LEU A 12 32.72 39.12 80.21
CA LEU A 12 33.63 38.36 81.05
C LEU A 12 32.84 37.74 82.20
N ARG A 13 33.05 36.46 82.51
CA ARG A 13 33.05 36.02 83.91
C ARG A 13 33.93 34.80 84.16
N SER A 14 34.78 35.00 85.14
CA SER A 14 35.68 34.07 85.82
C SER A 14 34.95 32.93 86.55
N GLY A 15 35.61 31.78 86.61
CA GLY A 15 35.34 30.62 87.48
C GLY A 15 35.92 29.38 86.78
N GLY A 16 37.03 28.78 87.19
CA GLY A 16 37.34 28.31 88.53
C GLY A 16 37.26 26.79 88.51
N LEU A 17 38.43 26.15 88.30
CA LEU A 17 38.79 24.75 88.62
C LEU A 17 37.68 23.69 88.64
N GLN A 18 37.63 22.86 87.58
CA GLN A 18 37.43 21.42 87.73
C GLN A 18 38.36 20.68 86.76
N GLU A 19 39.28 19.97 87.37
CA GLU A 19 40.08 18.87 86.83
C GLU A 19 39.24 17.99 85.90
N THR A 20 39.66 17.80 84.65
CA THR A 20 39.43 16.52 83.96
C THR A 20 40.61 16.26 83.03
N ARG A 21 41.49 15.41 83.55
CA ARG A 21 42.54 14.70 82.83
C ARG A 21 41.87 13.86 81.73
N TYR A 22 41.60 14.47 80.57
CA TYR A 22 41.11 13.75 79.40
C TYR A 22 42.28 13.00 78.77
N GLU A 23 42.17 11.67 78.82
CA GLU A 23 43.20 10.70 78.49
C GLU A 23 43.59 10.81 77.01
N LYS A 24 44.85 11.20 76.76
CA LYS A 24 45.49 11.31 75.42
C LYS A 24 45.48 10.02 74.58
N ARG A 25 44.89 8.92 75.07
CA ARG A 25 44.85 7.62 74.38
C ARG A 25 43.68 7.48 73.41
N GLU A 26 42.58 8.19 73.61
CA GLU A 26 41.40 8.12 72.72
C GLU A 26 41.58 8.95 71.43
N ILE A 27 42.24 10.10 71.52
CA ILE A 27 42.49 10.98 70.34
C ILE A 27 43.51 10.34 69.40
N LEU A 28 44.52 9.66 69.93
CA LEU A 28 45.52 8.94 69.13
C LEU A 28 44.89 7.75 68.39
N VAL A 29 43.91 7.07 69.01
CA VAL A 29 43.16 5.97 68.39
C VAL A 29 42.16 6.48 67.35
N MET A 30 41.52 7.64 67.59
CA MET A 30 40.68 8.30 66.58
C MET A 30 41.48 8.87 65.39
N LEU A 31 42.73 9.29 65.59
CA LEU A 31 43.61 9.75 64.51
C LEU A 31 44.18 8.61 63.64
N PHE A 32 44.22 7.37 64.15
CA PHE A 32 44.72 6.23 63.39
C PHE A 32 43.62 5.33 62.78
N LYS A 33 42.35 5.60 63.08
CA LYS A 33 41.20 4.89 62.50
C LYS A 33 40.53 5.68 61.37
N LYS A 34 41.31 6.44 60.61
CA LYS A 34 40.92 6.82 59.25
C LYS A 34 41.03 5.55 58.41
N SER A 35 39.98 4.73 58.48
CA SER A 35 39.75 3.63 57.55
C SER A 35 39.99 4.20 56.16
N ALA A 36 41.11 3.79 55.55
CA ALA A 36 41.32 3.97 54.14
C ALA A 36 40.22 3.12 53.49
N LYS A 37 39.06 3.73 53.25
CA LYS A 37 38.15 3.28 52.22
C LYS A 37 38.99 3.38 50.96
N ALA A 38 39.68 2.28 50.63
CA ALA A 38 40.22 2.08 49.31
C ALA A 38 39.01 2.23 48.40
N GLU A 39 38.90 3.40 47.77
CA GLU A 39 38.16 3.55 46.53
C GLU A 39 38.67 2.42 45.64
N SER A 40 37.90 1.34 45.55
CA SER A 40 38.16 0.28 44.59
C SER A 40 37.94 0.93 43.25
N GLN A 41 39.02 1.47 42.68
CA GLN A 41 39.03 1.86 41.29
C GLN A 41 38.77 0.58 40.50
N LYS A 42 37.55 0.43 40.01
CA LYS A 42 37.22 -0.63 39.07
C LYS A 42 38.06 -0.38 37.82
N GLY A 43 39.07 -1.23 37.61
CA GLY A 43 39.81 -1.23 36.36
C GLY A 43 38.90 -1.66 35.22
N ILE A 44 39.07 -1.06 34.05
CA ILE A 44 38.48 -1.56 32.81
C ILE A 44 39.05 -2.96 32.55
N THR A 45 38.23 -4.00 32.70
CA THR A 45 38.67 -5.38 32.42
C THR A 45 38.38 -5.73 30.97
N GLY A 46 39.28 -6.46 30.33
CA GLY A 46 39.09 -6.91 28.94
C GLY A 46 37.78 -7.69 28.75
N LEU A 47 37.36 -8.42 29.79
CA LEU A 47 36.11 -9.18 29.81
C LEU A 47 34.87 -8.28 29.80
N GLU A 48 34.89 -7.12 30.47
CA GLU A 48 33.80 -6.15 30.45
C GLU A 48 33.62 -5.55 29.05
N THR A 49 34.73 -5.16 28.40
CA THR A 49 34.70 -4.74 26.98
C THR A 49 34.29 -5.86 26.03
N ALA A 50 34.69 -7.12 26.28
CA ALA A 50 34.34 -8.24 25.41
C ALA A 50 32.83 -8.50 25.37
N ILE A 51 32.14 -8.41 26.52
CA ILE A 51 30.68 -8.56 26.59
C ILE A 51 29.98 -7.44 25.82
N ILE A 52 30.46 -6.19 25.95
CA ILE A 52 29.93 -5.05 25.19
C ILE A 52 30.13 -5.26 23.68
N LEU A 53 31.29 -5.76 23.25
CA LEU A 53 31.58 -6.05 21.83
C LEU A 53 30.65 -7.12 21.26
N ILE A 54 30.41 -8.21 21.99
CA ILE A 54 29.47 -9.26 21.55
C ILE A 54 28.06 -8.68 21.45
N ALA A 55 27.61 -7.93 22.46
CA ALA A 55 26.29 -7.29 22.43
C ALA A 55 26.13 -6.35 21.22
N PHE A 56 27.15 -5.53 20.93
CA PHE A 56 27.14 -4.64 19.78
C PHE A 56 27.07 -5.39 18.44
N VAL A 57 27.88 -6.44 18.28
CA VAL A 57 27.90 -7.27 17.06
C VAL A 57 26.56 -7.98 16.85
N VAL A 58 25.94 -8.50 17.92
CA VAL A 58 24.63 -9.17 17.83
C VAL A 58 23.52 -8.19 17.45
N VAL A 59 23.50 -7.00 18.05
CA VAL A 59 22.52 -5.96 17.67
C VAL A 59 22.72 -5.55 16.21
N ALA A 60 23.97 -5.38 15.77
CA ALA A 60 24.29 -5.05 14.39
C ALA A 60 23.88 -6.16 13.41
N SER A 61 24.07 -7.45 13.77
CA SER A 61 23.72 -8.57 12.90
C SER A 61 22.21 -8.76 12.74
N VAL A 62 21.46 -8.63 13.84
CA VAL A 62 19.99 -8.70 13.80
C VAL A 62 19.44 -7.51 13.01
N PHE A 63 19.99 -6.31 13.20
CA PHE A 63 19.60 -5.14 12.42
C PHE A 63 19.91 -5.30 10.92
N ALA A 64 21.08 -5.83 10.57
CA ALA A 64 21.43 -6.10 9.17
C ALA A 64 20.48 -7.14 8.54
N PHE A 65 20.14 -8.20 9.27
CA PHE A 65 19.21 -9.23 8.80
C PHE A 65 17.80 -8.68 8.56
N THR A 66 17.27 -7.86 9.48
CA THR A 66 15.95 -7.25 9.31
C THR A 66 15.92 -6.29 8.13
N VAL A 67 16.93 -5.42 7.99
CA VAL A 67 17.06 -4.50 6.86
C VAL A 67 17.16 -5.26 5.53
N LEU A 68 17.96 -6.32 5.46
CA LEU A 68 18.08 -7.13 4.25
C LEU A 68 16.76 -7.83 3.90
N SER A 69 16.11 -8.45 4.87
CA SER A 69 14.84 -9.15 4.66
C SER A 69 13.73 -8.21 4.21
N THR A 70 13.57 -7.05 4.87
CA THR A 70 12.62 -6.02 4.45
C THR A 70 13.01 -5.42 3.10
N GLY A 71 14.30 -5.23 2.82
CA GLY A 71 14.80 -4.70 1.55
C GLY A 71 14.52 -5.62 0.36
N ILE A 72 14.70 -6.94 0.53
CA ILE A 72 14.36 -7.93 -0.51
C ILE A 72 12.85 -7.93 -0.76
N PHE A 73 12.03 -8.00 0.29
CA PHE A 73 10.57 -7.96 0.14
C PHE A 73 10.08 -6.67 -0.53
N ALA A 74 10.64 -5.52 -0.15
CA ALA A 74 10.33 -4.25 -0.79
C ALA A 74 10.70 -4.24 -2.28
N SER A 75 11.84 -4.85 -2.64
CA SER A 75 12.28 -4.96 -4.04
C SER A 75 11.37 -5.90 -4.84
N GLU A 76 10.95 -7.03 -4.28
CA GLU A 76 10.00 -7.96 -4.90
C GLU A 76 8.64 -7.30 -5.15
N ARG A 77 8.12 -6.58 -4.16
CA ARG A 77 6.85 -5.83 -4.30
C ARG A 77 6.95 -4.69 -5.30
N SER A 78 8.10 -4.01 -5.35
CA SER A 78 8.35 -2.97 -6.36
C SER A 78 8.37 -3.57 -7.75
N LYS A 79 9.02 -4.73 -7.93
CA LYS A 79 9.04 -5.46 -9.20
C LYS A 79 7.61 -5.81 -9.64
N GLU A 80 6.84 -6.47 -8.78
CA GLU A 80 5.45 -6.87 -9.06
C GLU A 80 4.58 -5.66 -9.44
N THR A 81 4.69 -4.55 -8.70
CA THR A 81 3.94 -3.32 -8.99
C THR A 81 4.31 -2.70 -10.35
N VAL A 82 5.60 -2.71 -10.70
CA VAL A 82 6.06 -2.20 -12.01
C VAL A 82 5.55 -3.07 -13.16
N TYR A 83 5.56 -4.40 -13.00
CA TYR A 83 5.02 -5.30 -14.02
C TYR A 83 3.50 -5.16 -14.15
N ALA A 84 2.75 -5.17 -13.05
CA ALA A 84 1.31 -4.96 -13.07
C ALA A 84 0.93 -3.60 -13.68
N GLY A 85 1.69 -2.55 -13.37
CA GLY A 85 1.48 -1.22 -13.97
C GLY A 85 1.79 -1.19 -15.48
N LEU A 86 2.80 -1.94 -15.93
CA LEU A 86 3.10 -2.09 -17.35
C LEU A 86 2.01 -2.92 -18.07
N GLU A 87 1.56 -4.01 -17.45
CA GLU A 87 0.46 -4.85 -17.93
C GLU A 87 -0.81 -4.02 -18.11
N GLU A 88 -1.18 -3.22 -17.11
CA GLU A 88 -2.32 -2.30 -17.18
C GLU A 88 -2.16 -1.26 -18.30
N ALA A 89 -0.97 -0.64 -18.42
CA ALA A 89 -0.72 0.35 -19.47
C ALA A 89 -0.74 -0.25 -20.89
N LYS A 90 -0.43 -1.55 -21.01
CA LYS A 90 -0.49 -2.32 -22.26
C LYS A 90 -1.87 -2.91 -22.54
N SER A 91 -2.76 -2.96 -21.55
CA SER A 91 -4.12 -3.51 -21.65
C SER A 91 -5.09 -2.48 -22.24
N SER A 92 -4.82 -2.05 -23.48
CA SER A 92 -5.65 -1.07 -24.18
C SER A 92 -6.34 -1.72 -25.38
N ILE A 93 -7.57 -1.33 -25.63
CA ILE A 93 -8.37 -1.78 -26.77
C ILE A 93 -8.40 -0.66 -27.80
N GLU A 94 -8.11 -0.97 -29.06
CA GLU A 94 -8.28 -0.07 -30.19
C GLU A 94 -9.49 -0.48 -31.04
N PRO A 95 -10.40 0.46 -31.39
CA PRO A 95 -11.42 0.19 -32.39
C PRO A 95 -10.78 0.04 -33.77
N ARG A 96 -11.14 -1.01 -34.49
CA ARG A 96 -10.66 -1.30 -35.85
C ARG A 96 -11.80 -1.16 -36.84
N GLY A 97 -11.64 -0.25 -37.78
CA GLY A 97 -12.60 -0.06 -38.86
C GLY A 97 -13.73 0.89 -38.48
N SER A 98 -14.90 0.66 -39.05
CA SER A 98 -16.05 1.55 -38.90
C SER A 98 -16.99 1.06 -37.80
N VAL A 99 -17.61 2.01 -37.11
CA VAL A 99 -18.77 1.74 -36.26
C VAL A 99 -20.02 1.72 -37.16
N ILE A 100 -20.76 0.62 -37.14
CA ILE A 100 -21.91 0.38 -38.00
C ILE A 100 -23.17 0.43 -37.14
N ALA A 101 -24.07 1.36 -37.47
CA ALA A 101 -25.39 1.46 -36.84
C ALA A 101 -26.46 0.85 -37.75
N TYR A 102 -27.28 -0.04 -37.19
CA TYR A 102 -28.41 -0.64 -37.89
C TYR A 102 -29.69 0.04 -37.44
N LYS A 103 -30.47 0.49 -38.43
CA LYS A 103 -31.79 1.07 -38.21
C LYS A 103 -32.89 0.03 -38.37
N GLY A 104 -33.93 0.15 -37.56
CA GLY A 104 -35.09 -0.72 -37.54
C GLY A 104 -36.33 0.10 -37.23
N ARG A 105 -37.49 -0.41 -37.64
CA ARG A 105 -38.77 0.24 -37.34
C ARG A 105 -39.17 -0.07 -35.91
N VAL A 106 -39.55 0.97 -35.16
CA VAL A 106 -40.03 0.85 -33.77
C VAL A 106 -41.37 0.12 -33.71
N ASP A 107 -42.25 0.39 -34.68
CA ASP A 107 -43.57 -0.22 -34.78
C ASP A 107 -43.93 -0.40 -36.27
N THR A 108 -44.70 -1.42 -36.58
CA THR A 108 -45.34 -1.66 -37.88
C THR A 108 -46.32 -0.55 -38.26
N SER A 109 -46.86 0.20 -37.29
CA SER A 109 -47.87 1.24 -37.50
C SER A 109 -47.30 2.63 -37.83
N THR A 110 -46.06 2.91 -37.43
CA THR A 110 -45.45 4.24 -37.54
C THR A 110 -44.15 4.15 -38.33
N ALA A 111 -43.97 5.00 -39.35
CA ALA A 111 -42.78 5.02 -40.21
C ALA A 111 -41.56 5.70 -39.55
N THR A 112 -41.28 5.39 -38.28
CA THR A 112 -40.11 5.89 -37.56
C THR A 112 -39.05 4.81 -37.52
N ASP A 113 -37.96 5.06 -38.23
CA ASP A 113 -36.74 4.25 -38.11
C ASP A 113 -35.91 4.77 -36.93
N THR A 114 -35.52 3.88 -36.02
CA THR A 114 -34.58 4.16 -34.93
C THR A 114 -33.36 3.25 -35.03
N ILE A 115 -32.25 3.63 -34.40
CA ILE A 115 -31.10 2.72 -34.26
C ILE A 115 -31.44 1.67 -33.21
N TYR A 116 -31.40 0.40 -33.60
CA TYR A 116 -31.70 -0.72 -32.71
C TYR A 116 -30.45 -1.51 -32.32
N LYS A 117 -29.39 -1.44 -33.14
CA LYS A 117 -28.16 -2.21 -32.96
C LYS A 117 -26.95 -1.42 -33.45
N LEU A 118 -25.85 -1.50 -32.70
CA LEU A 118 -24.54 -0.95 -33.06
C LEU A 118 -23.53 -2.10 -33.12
N SER A 119 -22.75 -2.21 -34.19
CA SER A 119 -21.64 -3.16 -34.29
C SER A 119 -20.34 -2.42 -34.56
N PHE A 120 -19.28 -2.81 -33.86
CA PHE A 120 -17.93 -2.32 -34.11
C PHE A 120 -16.91 -3.40 -33.78
N VAL A 121 -15.79 -3.39 -34.51
CA VAL A 121 -14.70 -4.34 -34.28
C VAL A 121 -13.65 -3.68 -33.41
N VAL A 122 -13.12 -4.45 -32.47
CA VAL A 122 -12.02 -4.06 -31.59
C VAL A 122 -10.86 -5.04 -31.73
N SER A 123 -9.65 -4.55 -31.50
CA SER A 123 -8.45 -5.37 -31.33
C SER A 123 -7.61 -4.87 -30.18
N ASN A 124 -6.74 -5.73 -29.66
CA ASN A 124 -5.78 -5.35 -28.66
C ASN A 124 -4.78 -4.32 -29.24
N ALA A 125 -4.51 -3.25 -28.51
CA ALA A 125 -3.57 -2.21 -28.92
C ALA A 125 -2.14 -2.73 -28.76
N ILE A 126 -1.51 -3.11 -29.89
CA ILE A 126 -0.11 -3.52 -30.04
C ILE A 126 0.47 -4.34 -28.87
N ALA A 127 0.46 -5.66 -29.01
CA ALA A 127 1.11 -6.59 -28.08
C ALA A 127 0.69 -6.41 -26.60
N GLY A 128 -0.58 -6.00 -26.39
CA GLY A 128 -1.18 -5.84 -25.08
C GLY A 128 -1.44 -7.16 -24.36
N GLU A 129 -1.74 -7.07 -23.07
CA GLU A 129 -2.20 -8.23 -22.31
C GLU A 129 -3.62 -8.64 -22.74
N PRO A 130 -4.01 -9.91 -22.55
CA PRO A 130 -5.35 -10.37 -22.89
C PRO A 130 -6.43 -9.59 -22.12
N VAL A 131 -7.43 -9.06 -22.83
CA VAL A 131 -8.54 -8.32 -22.22
C VAL A 131 -9.80 -9.18 -22.16
N ASP A 132 -10.42 -9.29 -20.99
CA ASP A 132 -11.64 -10.08 -20.81
C ASP A 132 -12.87 -9.42 -21.48
N LEU A 133 -13.35 -10.06 -22.54
CA LEU A 133 -14.55 -9.71 -23.28
C LEU A 133 -15.68 -10.72 -23.07
N THR A 134 -15.77 -11.34 -21.89
CA THR A 134 -16.89 -12.21 -21.54
C THR A 134 -18.21 -11.43 -21.62
N PRO A 135 -19.11 -11.77 -22.56
CA PRO A 135 -20.33 -11.00 -22.76
C PRO A 135 -21.41 -11.37 -21.73
N PRO A 136 -22.21 -10.41 -21.26
CA PRO A 136 -23.38 -10.71 -20.43
C PRO A 136 -24.53 -11.35 -21.22
N TYR A 137 -24.50 -11.26 -22.55
CA TYR A 137 -25.55 -11.77 -23.42
C TYR A 137 -25.02 -12.62 -24.58
N THR A 138 -25.86 -13.48 -25.14
CA THR A 138 -25.58 -14.30 -26.34
C THR A 138 -26.68 -14.17 -27.39
N THR A 139 -26.41 -14.63 -28.61
CA THR A 139 -27.40 -14.68 -29.71
C THR A 139 -27.48 -16.08 -30.33
N ASN A 140 -27.64 -17.10 -29.49
CA ASN A 140 -27.30 -18.48 -29.87
C ASN A 140 -28.48 -19.28 -30.48
N ASP A 141 -29.65 -18.67 -30.66
CA ASP A 141 -30.84 -19.38 -31.09
C ASP A 141 -31.62 -18.65 -32.21
N ALA A 142 -32.76 -19.24 -32.61
CA ALA A 142 -33.67 -18.64 -33.60
C ALA A 142 -34.73 -17.73 -32.95
N GLY A 143 -34.55 -17.43 -31.66
CA GLY A 143 -35.43 -16.65 -30.81
C GLY A 143 -35.22 -15.15 -30.96
N SER A 144 -35.49 -14.42 -29.87
CA SER A 144 -35.43 -12.96 -29.85
C SER A 144 -34.20 -12.52 -29.09
N ASP A 145 -33.13 -12.30 -29.83
CA ASP A 145 -31.85 -11.84 -29.29
C ASP A 145 -31.93 -10.41 -28.73
N PRO A 146 -31.07 -10.03 -27.74
CA PRO A 146 -30.03 -10.86 -27.12
C PRO A 146 -30.50 -11.59 -25.84
N ASP A 147 -30.07 -12.84 -25.66
CA ASP A 147 -30.40 -13.67 -24.50
C ASP A 147 -29.44 -13.43 -23.34
N ILE A 148 -29.98 -13.33 -22.12
CA ILE A 148 -29.17 -13.18 -20.92
C ILE A 148 -28.41 -14.46 -20.60
N VAL A 149 -27.09 -14.36 -20.37
CA VAL A 149 -26.30 -15.47 -19.85
C VAL A 149 -26.42 -15.50 -18.33
N SER A 150 -27.24 -16.42 -17.81
CA SER A 150 -27.42 -16.56 -16.36
C SER A 150 -26.10 -16.91 -15.67
N GLY A 151 -25.62 -16.01 -14.81
CA GLY A 151 -24.38 -16.21 -14.04
C GLY A 151 -23.11 -15.74 -14.74
N ALA A 152 -23.20 -14.99 -15.85
CA ALA A 152 -22.03 -14.37 -16.45
C ALA A 152 -21.40 -13.33 -15.50
N GLU A 153 -20.11 -13.52 -15.19
CA GLU A 153 -19.27 -12.51 -14.56
C GLU A 153 -18.56 -11.73 -15.67
N TYR A 154 -19.06 -10.52 -15.99
CA TYR A 154 -18.47 -9.65 -17.00
C TYR A 154 -17.75 -8.49 -16.32
N ARG A 155 -16.52 -8.20 -16.77
CA ARG A 155 -15.74 -7.03 -16.31
C ARG A 155 -15.91 -5.83 -17.23
N THR A 156 -16.21 -6.09 -18.49
CA THR A 156 -16.39 -5.05 -19.51
C THR A 156 -17.82 -4.52 -19.47
N VAL A 157 -17.95 -3.22 -19.19
CA VAL A 157 -19.24 -2.51 -19.18
C VAL A 157 -19.25 -1.52 -20.33
N ILE A 158 -20.35 -1.52 -21.09
CA ILE A 158 -20.56 -0.57 -22.18
C ILE A 158 -21.66 0.39 -21.74
N SER A 159 -21.41 1.69 -21.88
CA SER A 159 -22.43 2.72 -21.67
C SER A 159 -22.82 3.35 -23.01
N TYR A 160 -24.08 3.74 -23.12
CA TYR A 160 -24.61 4.42 -24.29
C TYR A 160 -25.17 5.78 -23.89
N ILE A 161 -24.84 6.80 -24.68
CA ILE A 161 -25.35 8.16 -24.51
C ILE A 161 -25.82 8.70 -25.85
N ASP A 162 -27.01 9.30 -25.85
CA ASP A 162 -27.46 10.18 -26.92
C ASP A 162 -28.02 11.48 -26.35
N LYS A 163 -28.66 12.29 -27.20
CA LYS A 163 -29.21 13.59 -26.81
C LYS A 163 -30.33 13.47 -25.75
N ASN A 164 -31.00 12.33 -25.67
CA ASN A 164 -32.25 12.14 -24.95
C ASN A 164 -32.11 11.13 -23.79
N GLN A 165 -31.11 10.24 -23.82
CA GLN A 165 -30.95 9.20 -22.80
C GLN A 165 -29.49 8.83 -22.54
N PHE A 166 -29.26 8.29 -21.34
CA PHE A 166 -27.99 7.72 -20.90
C PHE A 166 -28.26 6.38 -20.22
N PHE A 167 -27.62 5.32 -20.70
CA PHE A 167 -27.62 4.00 -20.10
C PHE A 167 -26.20 3.65 -19.66
N SER A 168 -26.02 3.42 -18.37
CA SER A 168 -24.70 3.08 -17.79
C SER A 168 -24.24 1.69 -18.18
N ASP A 169 -25.17 0.77 -18.44
CA ASP A 169 -24.91 -0.61 -18.83
C ASP A 169 -25.95 -1.00 -19.88
N VAL A 170 -25.46 -1.33 -21.08
CA VAL A 170 -26.30 -1.76 -22.20
C VAL A 170 -26.02 -3.22 -22.56
N PRO A 171 -27.05 -3.98 -22.95
CA PRO A 171 -26.85 -5.37 -23.34
C PRO A 171 -25.96 -5.46 -24.58
N TRP A 172 -24.91 -6.27 -24.49
CA TRP A 172 -23.94 -6.46 -25.56
C TRP A 172 -23.53 -7.92 -25.70
N THR A 173 -23.17 -8.29 -26.92
CA THR A 173 -22.70 -9.62 -27.30
C THR A 173 -21.37 -9.51 -28.03
N VAL A 174 -20.57 -10.58 -28.03
CA VAL A 174 -19.29 -10.65 -28.75
C VAL A 174 -19.32 -11.75 -29.79
N SER A 175 -18.70 -11.49 -30.94
CA SER A 175 -18.37 -12.48 -31.95
C SER A 175 -16.91 -12.35 -32.33
N TRP A 176 -16.23 -13.46 -32.56
CA TRP A 176 -14.80 -13.45 -32.87
C TRP A 176 -14.57 -13.52 -34.37
N VAL A 177 -13.74 -12.61 -34.90
CA VAL A 177 -13.49 -12.46 -36.34
C VAL A 177 -12.06 -12.86 -36.66
N GLY A 178 -11.89 -13.94 -37.43
CA GLY A 178 -10.59 -14.41 -37.88
C GLY A 178 -10.04 -15.52 -36.98
N ASN A 179 -8.78 -15.41 -36.55
CA ASN A 179 -8.16 -16.38 -35.66
C ASN A 179 -8.69 -16.15 -34.24
N ASN A 180 -9.18 -17.22 -33.60
CA ASN A 180 -9.64 -17.24 -32.23
C ASN A 180 -9.23 -18.59 -31.62
N ASN A 181 -8.73 -18.56 -30.39
CA ASN A 181 -8.37 -19.74 -29.61
C ASN A 181 -9.58 -20.39 -28.87
N SER A 182 -10.79 -19.83 -29.03
CA SER A 182 -12.07 -20.24 -28.40
C SER A 182 -12.25 -19.87 -26.92
N ASP A 183 -11.46 -18.94 -26.41
CA ASP A 183 -11.74 -18.27 -25.15
C ASP A 183 -12.43 -16.90 -25.38
N ASN A 184 -12.70 -16.18 -24.29
CA ASN A 184 -13.30 -14.84 -24.32
C ASN A 184 -12.27 -13.74 -24.04
N LEU A 185 -10.98 -14.00 -24.24
CA LEU A 185 -9.90 -13.06 -23.98
C LEU A 185 -9.40 -12.45 -25.29
N LEU A 186 -9.33 -11.13 -25.36
CA LEU A 186 -8.85 -10.45 -26.56
C LEU A 186 -7.32 -10.45 -26.59
N GLU A 187 -6.73 -11.42 -27.29
CA GLU A 187 -5.28 -11.57 -27.39
C GLU A 187 -4.67 -10.83 -28.59
N VAL A 188 -3.34 -10.86 -28.65
CA VAL A 188 -2.58 -10.22 -29.72
C VAL A 188 -2.86 -10.90 -31.06
N GLY A 189 -3.38 -10.12 -32.01
CA GLY A 189 -3.70 -10.61 -33.35
C GLY A 189 -5.12 -11.12 -33.50
N GLU A 190 -5.90 -11.16 -32.41
CA GLU A 190 -7.32 -11.47 -32.44
C GLU A 190 -8.16 -10.21 -32.65
N LYS A 191 -9.38 -10.41 -33.14
CA LYS A 191 -10.35 -9.34 -33.35
C LYS A 191 -11.70 -9.80 -32.84
N ALA A 192 -12.33 -8.95 -32.04
CA ALA A 192 -13.66 -9.17 -31.54
C ALA A 192 -14.61 -8.14 -32.16
N GLU A 193 -15.73 -8.60 -32.69
CA GLU A 193 -16.87 -7.79 -33.07
C GLU A 193 -17.82 -7.69 -31.88
N ILE A 194 -17.98 -6.48 -31.34
CA ILE A 194 -18.90 -6.19 -30.25
C ILE A 194 -20.19 -5.67 -30.87
N THR A 195 -21.30 -6.29 -30.49
CA THR A 195 -22.64 -5.87 -30.88
C THR A 195 -23.41 -5.37 -29.66
N VAL A 196 -23.82 -4.11 -29.70
CA VAL A 196 -24.61 -3.45 -28.66
C VAL A 196 -26.07 -3.38 -29.09
N TRP A 197 -26.97 -3.77 -28.20
CA TRP A 197 -28.41 -3.82 -28.44
C TRP A 197 -29.10 -2.65 -27.71
N LEU A 198 -29.78 -1.79 -28.46
CA LEU A 198 -30.38 -0.55 -27.95
C LEU A 198 -31.91 -0.60 -27.88
N LEU A 199 -32.54 -1.52 -28.60
CA LEU A 199 -33.98 -1.68 -28.59
C LEU A 199 -34.37 -2.72 -27.53
N ARG A 200 -35.09 -2.29 -26.47
CA ARG A 200 -35.96 -3.22 -25.75
C ARG A 200 -37.10 -3.56 -26.70
N ARG A 201 -37.14 -4.79 -27.19
CA ARG A 201 -38.30 -5.34 -27.86
C ARG A 201 -39.20 -5.92 -26.77
N ASP A 202 -40.08 -5.08 -26.23
CA ASP A 202 -41.20 -5.53 -25.40
C ASP A 202 -42.24 -6.31 -26.21
#